data_AF-A0A2T0FJ48-F1
#
_entry.id   AF-A0A2T0FJ48-F1
#
_cell.length_a   1.000
_cell.length_b   1.000
_cell.length_c   1.000
_cell.angle_alpha   90.00
_cell.angle_beta   90.00
_cell.angle_gamma   90.00
#
_symmetry.space_group_name_H-M   'P 1'
#
loop_
_entity.id
_entity.type
_entity.pdbx_description
1 polymer ?
#
loop_
_entity_poly.entity_id
_entity_poly.type
_entity_poly.pdbx_seq_one_letter_code
_entity_poly.pdbx_strand_id
1 'polypeptide(L)'
;MASSLDYMKSLGTGLIILATGFVLGSIYANWAYDYYMLWKSPVSPEMVSLTAQHYRMRAGQPAFLHHVLHGVLAIGFTGIFIKIYKPTEANTLFDGGSLVLFVIAIVFYLSNLRVAAQSVLTGDWYDIDETTGIQLMSASQVLIVLVFMGVLALQLGQWWAAKDTASQIAKAKREQTQAQSAATSEADTEPSEAEPVKVTGSSKSKANKRK
;
A
#
# COMPACT_ATOMS: atom_id res chain seq x y z
N MET A 1 -9.35 -17.34 11.70
CA MET A 1 -8.53 -17.44 10.46
C MET A 1 -8.37 -16.11 9.72
N ALA A 2 -9.13 -15.05 10.00
CA ALA A 2 -8.94 -13.74 9.35
C ALA A 2 -7.59 -13.07 9.66
N SER A 3 -6.95 -13.34 10.81
CA SER A 3 -5.78 -12.54 11.23
C SER A 3 -4.49 -12.77 10.43
N SER A 4 -4.17 -14.00 10.00
CA SER A 4 -2.87 -14.25 9.34
C SER A 4 -2.75 -13.58 7.97
N LEU A 5 -3.83 -13.57 7.20
CA LEU A 5 -3.88 -12.92 5.89
C LEU A 5 -3.77 -11.39 6.03
N ASP A 6 -4.42 -10.81 7.04
CA ASP A 6 -4.37 -9.37 7.30
C ASP A 6 -2.95 -8.93 7.71
N TYR A 7 -2.25 -9.73 8.53
CA TYR A 7 -0.83 -9.48 8.85
C TYR A 7 0.06 -9.54 7.60
N MET A 8 -0.16 -10.52 6.71
CA MET A 8 0.59 -10.61 5.46
C MET A 8 0.35 -9.40 4.57
N LYS A 9 -0.89 -8.92 4.45
CA LYS A 9 -1.22 -7.73 3.65
C LYS A 9 -0.60 -6.47 4.24
N SER A 10 -0.61 -6.33 5.57
CA SER A 10 0.07 -5.24 6.27
C SER A 10 1.59 -5.27 6.05
N LEU A 11 2.20 -6.47 6.13
CA LEU A 11 3.61 -6.67 5.78
C LEU A 11 3.87 -6.24 4.33
N GLY A 12 3.02 -6.66 3.39
CA GLY A 12 3.12 -6.28 1.98
C GLY A 12 3.13 -4.76 1.78
N THR A 13 2.22 -4.04 2.45
CA THR A 13 2.22 -2.57 2.44
C THR A 13 3.52 -1.99 2.99
N GLY A 14 4.02 -2.54 4.10
CA GLY A 14 5.31 -2.14 4.68
C GLY A 14 6.47 -2.30 3.72
N LEU A 15 6.57 -3.46 3.04
CA LEU A 15 7.61 -3.72 2.03
C LEU A 15 7.54 -2.73 0.87
N ILE A 16 6.33 -2.41 0.38
CA ILE A 16 6.14 -1.43 -0.70
C ILE A 16 6.62 -0.04 -0.28
N ILE A 17 6.20 0.44 0.91
CA ILE A 17 6.56 1.78 1.40
C ILE A 17 8.08 1.87 1.64
N LEU A 18 8.68 0.85 2.27
CA LEU A 18 10.12 0.82 2.51
C LEU A 18 10.92 0.82 1.21
N ALA A 19 10.55 -0.04 0.25
CA ALA A 19 11.22 -0.09 -1.04
C ALA A 19 11.08 1.22 -1.82
N THR A 20 9.87 1.77 -1.86
CA THR A 20 9.58 3.03 -2.56
C THR A 20 10.35 4.20 -1.94
N GLY A 21 10.36 4.30 -0.61
CA GLY A 21 11.10 5.34 0.11
C GLY A 21 12.61 5.26 -0.11
N PHE A 22 13.18 4.04 -0.12
CA PHE A 22 14.60 3.85 -0.42
C PHE A 22 14.96 4.28 -1.84
N VAL A 23 14.16 3.90 -2.84
CA VAL A 23 14.39 4.29 -4.25
C VAL A 23 14.29 5.81 -4.41
N LEU A 24 13.26 6.44 -3.82
CA LEU A 24 13.12 7.90 -3.82
C LEU A 24 14.32 8.58 -3.16
N GLY A 25 14.81 8.08 -2.03
CA GLY A 25 16.02 8.58 -1.38
C GLY A 25 17.27 8.44 -2.26
N SER A 26 17.42 7.30 -2.94
CA SER A 26 18.52 7.07 -3.89
C SER A 26 18.50 8.04 -5.07
N ILE A 27 17.32 8.41 -5.57
CA ILE A 27 17.17 9.39 -6.65
C ILE A 27 17.38 10.81 -6.13
N TYR A 28 16.88 11.13 -4.94
CA TYR A 28 17.08 12.44 -4.30
C TYR A 28 18.58 12.79 -4.17
N ALA A 29 19.44 11.80 -3.96
CA ALA A 29 20.89 11.98 -3.94
C ALA A 29 21.47 12.58 -5.25
N ASN A 30 20.75 12.50 -6.37
CA ASN A 30 21.15 13.10 -7.65
C ASN A 30 20.54 14.50 -7.89
N TRP A 31 19.60 14.94 -7.03
CA TRP A 31 18.81 16.15 -7.24
C TRP A 31 19.65 17.42 -7.38
N ALA A 32 20.74 17.52 -6.61
CA ALA A 32 21.64 18.68 -6.67
C ALA A 32 22.30 18.87 -8.04
N TYR A 33 22.42 17.80 -8.84
CA TYR A 33 22.94 17.85 -10.21
C TYR A 33 21.81 18.03 -11.22
N ASP A 34 20.74 17.23 -11.10
CA ASP A 34 19.59 17.26 -11.99
C ASP A 34 18.89 18.63 -12.01
N TYR A 35 18.92 19.34 -10.87
CA TYR A 35 18.37 20.68 -10.77
C TYR A 35 18.93 21.61 -11.86
N TYR A 36 20.25 21.60 -12.05
CA TYR A 36 20.91 22.50 -13.00
C TYR A 36 20.74 22.06 -14.45
N MET A 37 20.50 20.77 -14.69
CA MET A 37 20.25 20.25 -16.03
C MET A 37 18.84 20.60 -16.52
N LEU A 38 17.86 20.62 -15.62
CA LEU A 38 16.45 20.73 -15.98
C LEU A 38 15.84 22.12 -15.75
N TRP A 39 16.22 22.82 -14.69
CA TRP A 39 15.56 24.07 -14.26
C TRP A 39 16.44 25.32 -14.35
N LYS A 40 17.69 25.20 -14.81
CA LYS A 40 18.55 26.35 -15.11
C LYS A 40 18.79 26.48 -16.61
N SER A 41 18.53 27.68 -17.13
CA SER A 41 18.77 28.03 -18.53
C SER A 41 19.56 29.34 -18.63
N PRO A 42 20.63 29.40 -19.46
CA PRO A 42 21.23 28.27 -20.17
C PRO A 42 21.92 27.29 -19.20
N VAL A 43 22.05 26.03 -19.60
CA VAL A 43 22.85 25.05 -18.84
C VAL A 43 24.33 25.41 -19.01
N SER A 44 25.01 25.64 -17.89
CA SER A 44 26.45 25.95 -17.91
C SER A 44 27.26 24.74 -18.36
N PRO A 45 28.25 24.89 -19.27
CA PRO A 45 29.16 23.80 -19.65
C PRO A 45 29.89 23.17 -18.45
N GLU A 46 30.19 23.95 -17.42
CA GLU A 46 30.77 23.46 -16.16
C GLU A 46 29.80 22.53 -15.41
N MET A 47 28.52 22.86 -15.39
CA MET A 47 27.52 22.00 -14.75
C MET A 47 27.29 20.72 -15.54
N VAL A 48 27.39 20.76 -16.87
CA VAL A 48 27.35 19.55 -17.71
C VAL A 48 28.49 18.61 -17.34
N SER A 49 29.72 19.12 -17.27
CA SER A 49 30.89 18.29 -16.96
C SER A 49 30.87 17.73 -15.53
N LEU A 50 30.46 18.52 -14.54
CA LEU A 50 30.28 18.06 -13.16
C LEU A 50 29.21 16.97 -13.05
N THR A 51 28.09 17.14 -13.75
CA THR A 51 26.99 16.16 -13.75
C THR A 51 27.40 14.89 -14.48
N ALA A 52 28.10 15.00 -15.61
CA ALA A 52 28.67 13.86 -16.32
C ALA A 52 29.64 13.08 -15.44
N GLN A 53 30.53 13.76 -14.69
CA GLN A 53 31.46 13.11 -13.76
C GLN A 53 30.73 12.39 -12.63
N HIS A 54 29.73 13.03 -12.01
CA HIS A 54 28.88 12.40 -10.99
C HIS A 54 28.25 11.12 -11.50
N TYR A 55 27.65 11.18 -12.69
CA TYR A 55 27.01 10.02 -13.29
C TYR A 55 27.97 8.95 -13.76
N ARG A 56 29.18 9.32 -14.18
CA ARG A 56 30.24 8.37 -14.50
C ARG A 56 30.70 7.60 -13.27
N MET A 57 30.91 8.30 -12.16
CA MET A 57 31.26 7.69 -10.87
C MET A 57 30.14 6.73 -10.42
N ARG A 58 28.89 7.18 -10.51
CA ARG A 58 27.73 6.35 -10.16
C ARG A 58 27.60 5.13 -11.08
N ALA A 59 27.76 5.28 -12.39
CA ALA A 59 27.65 4.16 -13.32
C ALA A 59 28.79 3.15 -13.14
N GLY A 60 30.00 3.63 -12.86
CA GLY A 60 31.21 2.83 -12.67
C GLY A 60 31.39 2.20 -11.29
N GLN A 61 30.43 2.38 -10.36
CA GLN A 61 30.53 1.80 -9.03
C GLN A 61 30.53 0.25 -9.06
N PRO A 62 31.11 -0.42 -8.04
CA PRO A 62 31.11 -1.87 -7.96
C PRO A 62 29.71 -2.48 -8.11
N ALA A 63 29.61 -3.58 -8.85
CA ALA A 63 28.33 -4.19 -9.21
C ALA A 63 27.43 -4.45 -8.01
N PHE A 64 27.98 -4.85 -6.85
CA PHE A 64 27.16 -5.15 -5.67
C PHE A 64 26.27 -3.99 -5.23
N LEU A 65 26.71 -2.73 -5.37
CA LEU A 65 25.91 -1.56 -5.00
C LEU A 65 24.71 -1.38 -5.94
N HIS A 66 24.89 -1.66 -7.23
CA HIS A 66 23.78 -1.72 -8.18
C HIS A 66 22.78 -2.81 -7.78
N HIS A 67 23.26 -3.99 -7.39
CA HIS A 67 22.40 -5.12 -7.00
C HIS A 67 21.60 -4.85 -5.71
N VAL A 68 22.14 -4.06 -4.78
CA VAL A 68 21.37 -3.63 -3.59
C VAL A 68 20.11 -2.86 -4.00
N LEU A 69 20.23 -1.90 -4.93
CA LEU A 69 19.08 -1.12 -5.40
C LEU A 69 18.03 -2.02 -6.10
N HIS A 70 18.48 -2.95 -6.96
CA HIS A 70 17.59 -3.93 -7.60
C HIS A 70 16.92 -4.86 -6.58
N GLY A 71 17.65 -5.29 -5.55
CA GLY A 71 17.12 -6.12 -4.47
C GLY A 71 16.02 -5.40 -3.69
N VAL A 72 16.21 -4.12 -3.38
CA VAL A 72 15.18 -3.30 -2.74
C VAL A 72 13.95 -3.14 -3.64
N LEU A 73 14.14 -2.94 -4.95
CA LEU A 73 13.02 -2.91 -5.90
C LEU A 73 12.26 -4.25 -5.92
N ALA A 74 12.97 -5.37 -5.90
CA ALA A 74 12.38 -6.71 -5.84
C ALA A 74 11.60 -6.95 -4.53
N ILE A 75 12.05 -6.39 -3.41
CA ILE A 75 11.29 -6.39 -2.14
C ILE A 75 9.96 -5.65 -2.31
N GLY A 76 9.96 -4.51 -3.01
CA GLY A 76 8.74 -3.76 -3.33
C GLY A 76 7.74 -4.59 -4.14
N PHE A 77 8.21 -5.25 -5.20
CA PHE A 77 7.38 -6.19 -5.98
C PHE A 77 6.85 -7.35 -5.15
N THR A 78 7.68 -7.91 -4.28
CA THR A 78 7.26 -8.97 -3.34
C THR A 78 6.11 -8.50 -2.47
N GLY A 79 6.17 -7.26 -1.96
CA GLY A 79 5.06 -6.65 -1.22
C GLY A 79 3.77 -6.55 -2.04
N ILE A 80 3.86 -6.14 -3.31
CA ILE A 80 2.71 -6.07 -4.22
C ILE A 80 2.11 -7.45 -4.45
N PHE A 81 2.93 -8.46 -4.74
CA PHE A 81 2.45 -9.82 -4.97
C PHE A 81 1.80 -10.45 -3.74
N ILE A 82 2.32 -10.16 -2.54
CA ILE A 82 1.67 -10.55 -1.28
C ILE A 82 0.26 -9.94 -1.17
N LYS A 83 0.09 -8.66 -1.53
CA LYS A 83 -1.19 -7.97 -1.43
C LYS A 83 -2.21 -8.42 -2.47
N ILE A 84 -1.75 -8.74 -3.69
CA ILE A 84 -2.61 -9.25 -4.77
C ILE A 84 -3.16 -10.64 -4.44
N TYR A 85 -2.54 -11.40 -3.54
CA TYR A 85 -3.05 -12.70 -3.13
C TYR A 85 -4.39 -12.57 -2.38
N LYS A 86 -5.45 -13.16 -2.96
CA LYS A 86 -6.85 -13.06 -2.52
C LYS A 86 -7.34 -11.60 -2.45
N PRO A 87 -7.57 -10.98 -3.61
CA PRO A 87 -7.98 -9.59 -3.70
C PRO A 87 -9.46 -9.41 -3.28
N THR A 88 -9.77 -8.23 -2.74
CA THR A 88 -11.14 -7.75 -2.56
C THR A 88 -11.38 -6.62 -3.58
N GLU A 89 -12.62 -6.40 -4.02
CA GLU A 89 -12.92 -5.41 -5.08
C GLU A 89 -12.29 -4.03 -4.81
N ALA A 90 -12.38 -3.54 -3.57
CA ALA A 90 -11.79 -2.26 -3.18
C ALA A 90 -10.25 -2.26 -3.22
N ASN A 91 -9.59 -3.37 -2.89
CA ASN A 91 -8.12 -3.46 -2.86
C ASN A 91 -7.51 -3.64 -4.26
N THR A 92 -8.24 -4.27 -5.19
CA THR A 92 -7.76 -4.56 -6.55
C THR A 92 -7.31 -3.29 -7.27
N LEU A 93 -8.01 -2.17 -7.12
CA LEU A 93 -7.66 -0.92 -7.81
C LEU A 93 -6.36 -0.30 -7.27
N PHE A 94 -6.19 -0.26 -5.95
CA PHE A 94 -4.99 0.30 -5.32
C PHE A 94 -3.75 -0.57 -5.56
N ASP A 95 -3.90 -1.88 -5.41
CA ASP A 95 -2.80 -2.84 -5.58
C ASP A 95 -2.43 -3.04 -7.05
N GLY A 96 -3.43 -3.12 -7.93
CA GLY A 96 -3.22 -3.17 -9.39
C GLY A 96 -2.61 -1.88 -9.94
N GLY A 97 -3.10 -0.72 -9.50
CA GLY A 97 -2.51 0.57 -9.87
C GLY A 97 -1.06 0.69 -9.42
N SER A 98 -0.75 0.23 -8.21
CA SER A 98 0.63 0.21 -7.70
C SER A 98 1.53 -0.71 -8.52
N LEU A 99 1.04 -1.87 -8.94
CA LEU A 99 1.78 -2.79 -9.83
C LEU A 99 2.10 -2.12 -11.17
N VAL A 100 1.12 -1.47 -11.80
CA VAL A 100 1.32 -0.76 -13.07
C VAL A 100 2.37 0.34 -12.93
N LEU A 101 2.31 1.13 -11.86
CA LEU A 101 3.30 2.18 -11.58
C LEU A 101 4.71 1.58 -11.39
N PHE A 102 4.85 0.47 -10.66
CA PHE A 102 6.14 -0.21 -10.52
C PHE A 102 6.70 -0.70 -11.87
N VAL A 103 5.84 -1.22 -12.76
CA VAL A 103 6.24 -1.63 -14.11
C VAL A 103 6.68 -0.42 -14.94
N ILE A 104 5.95 0.70 -14.88
CA ILE A 104 6.34 1.94 -15.55
C ILE A 104 7.71 2.43 -15.06
N ALA A 105 7.98 2.35 -13.76
CA ALA A 105 9.29 2.69 -13.20
C ALA A 105 10.41 1.79 -13.74
N ILE A 106 10.18 0.48 -13.89
CA ILE A 106 11.12 -0.45 -14.55
C ILE A 106 11.38 -0.02 -15.99
N VAL A 107 10.33 0.32 -16.75
CA VAL A 107 10.48 0.73 -18.15
C VAL A 107 11.39 1.95 -18.25
N PHE A 108 11.12 3.02 -17.49
CA PHE A 108 11.99 4.20 -17.44
C PHE A 108 13.42 3.88 -17.01
N TYR A 109 13.58 2.97 -16.04
CA TYR A 109 14.89 2.55 -15.59
C TYR A 109 15.69 1.87 -16.71
N LEU A 110 15.09 0.89 -17.39
CA LEU A 110 15.76 0.11 -18.42
C LEU A 110 16.00 0.92 -19.70
N SER A 111 14.99 1.67 -20.16
CA SER A 111 15.07 2.39 -21.43
C SER A 111 15.92 3.65 -21.36
N ASN A 112 15.93 4.33 -20.21
CA ASN A 112 16.54 5.66 -20.11
C ASN A 112 17.75 5.64 -19.17
N LEU A 113 17.58 5.26 -17.90
CA LEU A 113 18.67 5.36 -16.91
C LEU A 113 19.81 4.38 -17.21
N ARG A 114 19.50 3.12 -17.53
CA ARG A 114 20.52 2.12 -17.85
C ARG A 114 21.26 2.47 -19.14
N VAL A 115 20.55 2.93 -20.16
CA VAL A 115 21.13 3.33 -21.44
C VAL A 115 22.03 4.54 -21.24
N ALA A 116 21.54 5.60 -20.60
CA ALA A 116 22.33 6.80 -20.33
C ALA A 116 23.53 6.51 -19.41
N ALA A 117 23.41 5.64 -18.42
CA ALA A 117 24.55 5.22 -17.60
C ALA A 117 25.65 4.54 -18.43
N GLN A 118 25.30 3.77 -19.46
CA GLN A 118 26.29 3.21 -20.39
C GLN A 118 26.89 4.30 -21.28
N SER A 119 26.06 5.19 -21.84
CA SER A 119 26.53 6.32 -22.66
C SER A 119 27.50 7.23 -21.92
N VAL A 120 27.24 7.53 -20.64
CA VAL A 120 28.17 8.31 -19.80
C VAL A 120 29.50 7.58 -19.62
N LEU A 121 29.52 6.25 -19.54
CA LEU A 121 30.77 5.48 -19.40
C LEU A 121 31.56 5.39 -20.71
N THR A 122 30.89 5.13 -21.82
CA THR A 122 31.52 4.93 -23.14
C THR A 122 31.83 6.24 -23.85
N GLY A 123 31.13 7.32 -23.50
CA GLY A 123 31.12 8.57 -24.27
C GLY A 123 30.29 8.50 -25.55
N ASP A 124 29.56 7.40 -25.77
CA ASP A 124 28.72 7.20 -26.96
C ASP A 124 27.26 7.57 -26.65
N TRP A 125 26.85 8.71 -27.17
CA TRP A 125 25.51 9.26 -27.01
C TRP A 125 24.61 9.05 -28.24
N TYR A 126 25.03 8.19 -29.19
CA TYR A 126 24.30 7.92 -30.43
C TYR A 126 24.04 9.22 -31.22
N ASP A 127 22.77 9.51 -31.55
CA ASP A 127 22.35 10.64 -32.38
C ASP A 127 22.13 11.94 -31.58
N ILE A 128 22.38 11.95 -30.27
CA ILE A 128 22.21 13.13 -29.42
C ILE A 128 23.53 13.59 -28.81
N ASP A 129 23.63 14.88 -28.49
CA ASP A 129 24.78 15.39 -27.76
C ASP A 129 24.72 15.00 -26.27
N GLU A 130 25.87 15.05 -25.60
CA GLU A 130 26.00 14.70 -24.18
C GLU A 130 25.08 15.51 -23.27
N THR A 131 24.90 16.80 -23.53
CA THR A 131 24.05 17.66 -22.68
C THR A 131 22.61 17.20 -22.77
N THR A 132 22.10 16.99 -23.99
CA THR A 132 20.75 16.47 -24.21
C THR A 132 20.58 15.08 -23.59
N GLY A 133 21.58 14.21 -23.71
CA GLY A 133 21.55 12.87 -23.10
C GLY A 133 21.49 12.90 -21.58
N ILE A 134 22.28 13.76 -20.94
CA ILE A 134 22.24 13.95 -19.48
C ILE A 134 20.89 14.54 -19.05
N GLN A 135 20.37 15.53 -19.77
CA GLN A 135 19.04 16.10 -19.50
C GLN A 135 17.94 15.05 -19.59
N LEU A 136 17.98 14.16 -20.58
CA LEU A 136 17.02 13.06 -20.72
C LEU A 136 17.11 12.09 -19.54
N MET A 137 18.33 11.82 -19.04
CA MET A 137 18.52 10.99 -17.85
C MET A 137 17.96 11.67 -16.59
N SER A 138 18.25 12.96 -16.40
CA SER A 138 17.70 13.77 -15.30
C SER A 138 16.18 13.80 -15.32
N ALA A 139 15.57 14.05 -16.49
CA ALA A 139 14.12 14.08 -16.65
C ALA A 139 13.48 12.72 -16.32
N SER A 140 14.12 11.63 -16.74
CA SER A 140 13.64 10.27 -16.45
C SER A 140 13.64 9.96 -14.95
N GLN A 141 14.62 10.47 -14.20
CA GLN A 141 14.62 10.34 -12.74
C GLN A 141 13.45 11.09 -12.09
N VAL A 142 13.10 12.28 -12.58
CA VAL A 142 11.91 13.03 -12.13
C VAL A 142 10.63 12.24 -12.42
N LEU A 143 10.51 11.63 -13.60
CA LEU A 143 9.37 10.79 -13.95
C LEU A 143 9.24 9.58 -13.01
N ILE A 144 10.36 8.91 -12.70
CA ILE A 144 10.38 7.81 -11.73
C ILE A 144 9.95 8.29 -10.33
N VAL A 145 10.38 9.48 -9.91
CA VAL A 145 9.92 10.09 -8.65
C VAL A 145 8.41 10.30 -8.65
N LEU A 146 7.84 10.87 -9.72
CA LEU A 146 6.39 11.07 -9.84
C LEU A 146 5.62 9.75 -9.78
N VAL A 147 6.11 8.72 -10.47
CA VAL A 147 5.52 7.37 -10.48
C VAL A 147 5.53 6.76 -9.08
N PHE A 148 6.66 6.82 -8.36
CA PHE A 148 6.77 6.29 -7.00
C PHE A 148 6.02 7.13 -5.96
N MET A 149 5.90 8.45 -6.15
CA MET A 149 4.99 9.28 -5.37
C MET A 149 3.54 8.85 -5.58
N GLY A 150 3.16 8.48 -6.81
CA GLY A 150 1.86 7.88 -7.13
C GLY A 150 1.63 6.57 -6.36
N VAL A 151 2.65 5.70 -6.26
CA VAL A 151 2.57 4.48 -5.44
C VAL A 151 2.29 4.84 -3.98
N LEU A 152 3.06 5.77 -3.39
CA LEU A 152 2.85 6.18 -1.99
C LEU A 152 1.45 6.75 -1.77
N ALA A 153 0.95 7.55 -2.71
CA ALA A 153 -0.41 8.08 -2.68
C ALA A 153 -1.47 6.97 -2.71
N LEU A 154 -1.28 5.93 -3.53
CA LEU A 154 -2.18 4.77 -3.55
C LEU A 154 -2.12 3.97 -2.25
N GLN A 155 -0.92 3.75 -1.68
CA GLN A 155 -0.78 3.04 -0.40
C GLN A 155 -1.46 3.83 0.74
N LEU A 156 -1.31 5.16 0.76
CA LEU A 156 -1.96 6.03 1.73
C LEU A 156 -3.47 6.09 1.52
N GLY A 157 -3.92 6.15 0.26
CA GLY A 157 -5.34 6.13 -0.10
C GLY A 157 -6.03 4.85 0.34
N GLN A 158 -5.37 3.69 0.15
CA GLN A 158 -5.87 2.40 0.63
C GLN A 158 -5.95 2.36 2.16
N TRP A 159 -4.95 2.90 2.87
CA TRP A 159 -5.00 3.00 4.34
C TRP A 159 -6.18 3.86 4.81
N TRP A 160 -6.40 5.00 4.15
CA TRP A 160 -7.51 5.89 4.47
C TRP A 160 -8.87 5.24 4.21
N ALA A 161 -9.04 4.59 3.05
CA ALA A 161 -10.26 3.86 2.69
C ALA A 161 -10.55 2.68 3.64
N ALA A 162 -9.50 1.95 4.06
CA ALA A 162 -9.63 0.87 5.04
C ALA A 162 -10.06 1.39 6.41
N LYS A 163 -9.51 2.54 6.85
CA LYS A 163 -9.87 3.17 8.13
C LYS A 163 -11.33 3.64 8.13
N ASP A 164 -11.77 4.28 7.06
CA ASP A 164 -13.16 4.72 6.92
C ASP A 164 -14.12 3.52 6.98
N THR A 165 -13.86 2.49 6.17
CA THR A 165 -14.66 1.25 6.15
C THR A 165 -14.75 0.58 7.52
N ALA A 166 -13.62 0.49 8.25
CA ALA A 166 -13.58 -0.10 9.59
C ALA A 166 -14.45 0.69 10.59
N SER A 167 -14.47 2.03 10.48
CA SER A 167 -15.30 2.87 11.35
C SER A 167 -16.80 2.65 11.12
N GLN A 168 -17.21 2.46 9.87
CA GLN A 168 -18.61 2.22 9.50
C GLN A 168 -19.09 0.85 9.98
N ILE A 169 -18.27 -0.19 9.83
CA ILE A 169 -18.56 -1.54 10.35
C ILE A 169 -18.68 -1.52 11.88
N ALA A 170 -17.82 -0.78 12.57
CA ALA A 170 -17.87 -0.67 14.03
C ALA A 170 -19.16 0.00 14.53
N LYS A 171 -19.66 1.03 13.84
CA LYS A 171 -20.95 1.67 14.15
C LYS A 171 -22.11 0.70 13.93
N ALA A 172 -22.18 0.06 12.77
CA ALA A 172 -23.22 -0.91 12.44
C ALA A 172 -23.26 -2.08 13.47
N LYS A 173 -22.10 -2.56 13.92
CA LYS A 173 -22.03 -3.62 14.93
C LYS A 173 -22.52 -3.15 16.31
N ARG A 174 -22.25 -1.90 16.69
CA ARG A 174 -22.76 -1.32 17.94
C ARG A 174 -24.28 -1.15 17.90
N GLU A 175 -24.82 -0.67 16.79
CA GLU A 175 -26.26 -0.54 16.58
C GLU A 175 -26.96 -1.90 16.64
N GLN A 176 -26.41 -2.94 15.99
CA GLN A 176 -26.93 -4.30 16.07
C GLN A 176 -26.87 -4.88 17.49
N THR A 177 -25.76 -4.66 18.21
CA THR A 177 -25.60 -5.17 19.58
C THR A 177 -26.59 -4.49 20.52
N GLN A 178 -26.81 -3.17 20.35
CA GLN A 178 -27.80 -2.42 21.12
C GLN A 178 -29.24 -2.87 20.81
N ALA A 179 -29.57 -3.08 19.53
CA ALA A 179 -30.87 -3.60 19.13
C ALA A 179 -31.13 -5.02 19.64
N GLN A 180 -30.13 -5.91 19.63
CA GLN A 180 -30.24 -7.25 20.23
C GLN A 180 -30.41 -7.18 21.76
N SER A 181 -29.68 -6.31 22.46
CA SER A 181 -29.85 -6.15 23.91
C SER A 181 -31.21 -5.57 24.29
N ALA A 182 -31.77 -4.67 23.47
CA ALA A 182 -33.11 -4.12 23.66
C ALA A 182 -34.20 -5.17 23.41
N ALA A 183 -34.09 -5.96 22.33
CA ALA A 183 -35.04 -7.04 22.03
C ALA A 183 -35.01 -8.18 23.08
N THR A 184 -33.84 -8.46 23.66
CA THR A 184 -33.72 -9.44 24.75
C THR A 184 -34.32 -8.90 26.06
N SER A 185 -34.18 -7.60 26.32
CA SER A 185 -34.81 -6.92 27.46
C SER A 185 -36.34 -6.86 27.35
N GLU A 186 -36.90 -6.69 26.14
CA GLU A 186 -38.35 -6.67 25.92
C GLU A 186 -38.98 -8.06 26.08
N ALA A 187 -38.27 -9.14 25.69
CA ALA A 187 -38.73 -10.52 25.86
C ALA A 187 -38.84 -10.97 27.33
N ASP A 188 -38.04 -10.39 28.23
CA ASP A 188 -38.10 -10.66 29.68
C ASP A 188 -39.21 -9.87 30.41
N THR A 189 -40.00 -9.04 29.70
CA THR A 189 -41.00 -8.13 30.32
C THR A 189 -42.47 -8.45 29.97
N GLU A 190 -42.77 -9.53 29.22
CA GLU A 190 -44.17 -9.93 28.98
C GLU A 190 -44.80 -10.60 30.22
N PRO A 191 -45.95 -10.11 30.75
CA PRO A 191 -46.52 -10.62 31.99
C PRO A 191 -47.21 -11.98 31.81
N SER A 192 -46.83 -12.95 32.64
CA SER A 192 -47.60 -14.18 32.86
C SER A 192 -48.94 -13.88 33.57
N GLU A 193 -50.01 -13.75 32.81
CA GLU A 193 -51.42 -13.69 33.25
C GLU A 193 -52.12 -14.95 32.68
N ALA A 194 -52.90 -15.80 33.36
CA ALA A 194 -53.31 -16.02 34.74
C ALA A 194 -53.97 -17.43 34.80
N GLU A 195 -53.94 -18.13 35.94
CA GLU A 195 -55.05 -19.02 36.33
C GLU A 195 -55.31 -18.90 37.85
N PRO A 196 -56.58 -18.84 38.29
CA PRO A 196 -56.95 -18.43 39.63
C PRO A 196 -56.90 -19.60 40.63
N VAL A 197 -56.24 -19.35 41.76
CA VAL A 197 -56.25 -20.26 42.92
C VAL A 197 -57.64 -20.24 43.57
N LYS A 198 -58.34 -21.38 43.56
CA LYS A 198 -59.58 -21.58 44.32
C LYS A 198 -59.27 -22.32 45.63
N VAL A 199 -59.21 -21.58 46.74
CA VAL A 199 -59.24 -22.13 48.10
C VAL A 199 -60.69 -22.13 48.59
N THR A 200 -61.21 -23.28 49.05
CA THR A 200 -61.91 -23.48 50.34
C THR A 200 -62.60 -24.84 50.37
N GLY A 201 -62.44 -25.53 51.51
CA GLY A 201 -62.75 -26.95 51.65
C GLY A 201 -64.18 -27.31 52.05
N SER A 202 -64.41 -28.61 52.20
CA SER A 202 -65.32 -29.17 53.21
C SER A 202 -65.09 -30.68 53.33
N SER A 203 -65.02 -31.12 54.58
CA SER A 203 -64.92 -32.51 55.01
C SER A 203 -66.27 -33.24 54.87
N LYS A 204 -66.25 -34.49 54.39
CA LYS A 204 -66.82 -35.69 55.05
C LYS A 204 -67.34 -36.76 54.07
N SER A 205 -66.90 -38.01 54.37
CA SER A 205 -67.68 -39.28 54.33
C SER A 205 -68.04 -39.83 52.92
N LYS A 206 -67.92 -41.11 52.59
CA LYS A 206 -68.16 -42.34 53.37
C LYS A 206 -67.76 -43.56 52.52
N ALA A 207 -67.25 -44.63 53.16
CA ALA A 207 -67.46 -46.06 52.86
C ALA A 207 -67.08 -46.62 51.45
N ASN A 208 -66.59 -47.84 51.20
CA ASN A 208 -66.33 -49.07 51.95
C ASN A 208 -65.92 -50.13 50.89
N LYS A 209 -65.03 -51.09 51.23
CA LYS A 209 -65.02 -52.52 50.80
C LYS A 209 -63.71 -53.16 51.29
N ARG A 210 -63.75 -54.12 52.24
CA ARG A 210 -63.91 -55.58 52.04
C ARG A 210 -62.88 -56.11 51.03
N LYS A 211 -61.97 -57.03 51.35
CA LYS A 211 -61.97 -58.19 52.26
C LYS A 211 -60.54 -58.46 52.72
#